data_AF-A0A3C1W4D3-F1
#
_entry.id   AF-A0A3C1W4D3-F1
#
_cell.length_a   1.000
_cell.length_b   1.000
_cell.length_c   1.000
_cell.angle_alpha   90.00
_cell.angle_beta   90.00
_cell.angle_gamma   90.00
#
_symmetry.space_group_name_H-M   'P 1'
#
loop_
_entity.id
_entity.type
_entity.pdbx_description
1 polymer ?
#
loop_
_entity_poly.entity_id
_entity_poly.type
_entity_poly.pdbx_seq_one_letter_code
_entity_poly.pdbx_strand_id
1 'polypeptide(L)'
;MSMFDVMPARRGSGSLKWDQRPELRPFWVADMDFHSPPEVIEALKKRVEHGVFGYAVPHDGLIESILDYLRKRHKVSSSPDEIVHLGGLVPALSLACRAFAGEDESVLTCTPIYPPFLHVHRDANLSLTTVPYIMSEGTWTFDWAGLEQAVTPSTKIFLLSNPQNPLARVFLEEEIRQLAAFCERHNLILVSDEIHCDLILDEARTPHFTALRLPESYTDRTITLL
;
A
#
# COMPACT_ATOMS: atom_id res chain seq x y z
N MET A 1 32.00 -4.29 8.05
CA MET A 1 30.77 -4.84 7.44
C MET A 1 29.60 -4.31 8.23
N SER A 2 28.67 -3.67 7.54
CA SER A 2 27.35 -3.33 8.05
C SER A 2 26.48 -4.58 8.14
N MET A 3 25.32 -4.48 8.80
CA MET A 3 24.34 -5.58 8.82
C MET A 3 23.74 -5.88 7.43
N PHE A 4 23.91 -4.97 6.47
CA PHE A 4 23.47 -5.14 5.08
C PHE A 4 24.47 -5.90 4.21
N ASP A 5 25.69 -6.16 4.71
CA ASP A 5 26.71 -6.95 4.02
C ASP A 5 26.62 -8.46 4.35
N VAL A 6 25.71 -8.84 5.24
CA VAL A 6 25.54 -10.23 5.71
C VAL A 6 24.16 -10.74 5.30
N MET A 7 24.15 -11.74 4.43
CA MET A 7 22.93 -12.42 4.01
C MET A 7 22.67 -13.64 4.90
N PRO A 8 21.62 -13.66 5.74
CA PRO A 8 21.28 -14.83 6.53
C PRO A 8 20.89 -16.01 5.64
N ALA A 9 21.17 -17.23 6.12
CA ALA A 9 20.67 -18.43 5.47
C ALA A 9 19.14 -18.51 5.61
N ARG A 10 18.42 -18.55 4.49
CA ARG A 10 16.95 -18.58 4.46
C ARG A 10 16.35 -19.89 3.94
N ARG A 11 17.14 -20.79 3.37
CA ARG A 11 16.65 -22.10 2.91
C ARG A 11 16.27 -22.99 4.09
N GLY A 12 15.16 -23.71 3.96
CA GLY A 12 14.61 -24.56 5.01
C GLY A 12 13.95 -23.81 6.17
N SER A 13 13.72 -22.50 6.01
CA SER A 13 13.04 -21.68 7.04
C SER A 13 11.54 -21.55 6.82
N GLY A 14 11.00 -22.10 5.72
CA GLY A 14 9.63 -21.83 5.27
C GLY A 14 9.53 -20.53 4.46
N SER A 15 10.65 -20.03 3.92
CA SER A 15 10.71 -18.78 3.16
C SER A 15 10.10 -19.01 1.78
N LEU A 16 9.00 -18.32 1.45
CA LEU A 16 8.43 -18.36 0.11
C LEU A 16 9.48 -18.05 -0.96
N LYS A 17 10.30 -17.01 -0.74
CA LYS A 17 11.36 -16.55 -1.66
C LYS A 17 12.37 -17.66 -1.99
N TRP A 18 12.84 -18.39 -0.98
CA TRP A 18 13.97 -19.33 -1.10
C TRP A 18 13.56 -20.81 -1.17
N ASP A 19 12.38 -21.18 -0.66
CA ASP A 19 11.96 -22.58 -0.52
C ASP A 19 10.90 -22.99 -1.56
N GLN A 20 10.22 -22.05 -2.25
CA GLN A 20 9.27 -22.43 -3.31
C GLN A 20 9.98 -23.04 -4.53
N ARG A 21 11.16 -22.51 -4.86
CA ARG A 21 12.03 -22.94 -5.97
C ARG A 21 13.48 -23.02 -5.48
N PRO A 22 13.80 -23.99 -4.59
CA PRO A 22 15.07 -24.01 -3.86
C PRO A 22 16.30 -24.18 -4.75
N GLU A 23 16.10 -24.69 -5.97
CA GLU A 23 17.11 -24.85 -7.01
C GLU A 23 17.52 -23.52 -7.67
N LEU A 24 16.74 -22.46 -7.52
CA LEU A 24 16.99 -21.15 -8.13
C LEU A 24 17.67 -20.17 -7.16
N ARG A 25 18.19 -19.07 -7.71
CA ARG A 25 18.52 -17.85 -6.97
C ARG A 25 17.36 -16.86 -7.11
N PRO A 26 16.65 -16.52 -6.03
CA PRO A 26 15.40 -15.78 -6.14
C PRO A 26 15.59 -14.26 -6.12
N PHE A 27 14.92 -13.57 -7.06
CA PHE A 27 14.88 -12.10 -7.17
C PHE A 27 13.46 -11.57 -7.45
N TRP A 28 12.42 -12.28 -6.96
CA TRP A 28 11.04 -12.12 -7.46
C TRP A 28 10.04 -11.61 -6.43
N VAL A 29 10.03 -12.13 -5.18
CA VAL A 29 9.13 -11.66 -4.12
C VAL A 29 9.78 -10.55 -3.28
N ALA A 30 8.97 -9.57 -2.89
CA ALA A 30 9.39 -8.37 -2.19
C ALA A 30 9.52 -8.58 -0.67
N ASP A 31 10.40 -9.49 -0.26
CA ASP A 31 10.98 -9.50 1.08
C ASP A 31 12.52 -9.38 1.02
N MET A 32 13.12 -8.81 2.06
CA MET A 32 14.55 -8.50 2.08
C MET A 32 15.38 -9.70 2.56
N ASP A 33 16.62 -9.80 2.07
CA ASP A 33 17.60 -10.77 2.53
C ASP A 33 18.54 -10.14 3.58
N PHE A 34 17.98 -9.36 4.51
CA PHE A 34 18.66 -8.72 5.62
C PHE A 34 18.09 -9.19 6.95
N HIS A 35 18.88 -9.12 8.02
CA HIS A 35 18.35 -9.29 9.36
C HIS A 35 17.39 -8.15 9.71
N SER A 36 16.28 -8.48 10.36
CA SER A 36 15.41 -7.48 10.98
C SER A 36 16.17 -6.67 12.05
N PRO A 37 15.71 -5.45 12.37
CA PRO A 37 16.32 -4.65 13.43
C PRO A 37 16.42 -5.41 14.76
N PRO A 38 17.52 -5.25 15.53
CA PRO A 38 17.72 -5.99 16.77
C PRO A 38 16.61 -5.74 17.79
N GLU A 39 16.04 -4.54 17.84
CA GLU A 39 14.92 -4.18 18.72
C GLU A 39 13.68 -5.03 18.46
N VAL A 40 13.39 -5.35 17.19
CA VAL A 40 12.26 -6.22 16.81
C VAL A 40 12.53 -7.66 17.25
N ILE A 41 13.76 -8.15 17.03
CA ILE A 41 14.16 -9.50 17.44
C ILE A 41 14.07 -9.65 18.96
N GLU A 42 14.54 -8.67 19.72
CA GLU A 42 14.48 -8.70 21.18
C GLU A 42 13.04 -8.60 21.72
N ALA A 43 12.17 -7.80 21.09
CA ALA A 43 10.75 -7.77 21.44
C ALA A 43 10.07 -9.12 21.22
N LEU A 44 10.37 -9.81 20.11
CA LEU A 44 9.86 -11.15 19.84
C LEU A 44 10.36 -12.19 20.86
N LYS A 45 11.64 -12.16 21.22
CA LYS A 45 12.21 -13.05 22.26
C LYS A 45 11.49 -12.87 23.60
N LYS A 46 11.35 -11.64 24.08
CA LYS A 46 10.60 -11.33 25.31
C LYS A 46 9.16 -11.82 25.24
N ARG A 47 8.51 -11.66 24.08
CA ARG A 47 7.14 -12.16 23.89
C ARG A 47 7.06 -13.68 23.99
N VAL A 48 8.05 -14.40 23.47
CA VAL A 48 8.16 -15.87 23.58
C VAL A 48 8.43 -16.30 25.02
N GLU A 49 9.33 -15.61 25.72
CA GLU A 49 9.68 -15.89 27.13
C GLU A 49 8.48 -15.81 28.09
N HIS A 50 7.48 -14.98 27.78
CA HIS A 50 6.24 -14.93 28.55
C HIS A 50 5.48 -16.27 28.60
N GLY A 51 5.63 -17.13 27.59
CA GLY A 51 5.11 -18.51 27.58
C GLY A 51 3.60 -18.68 27.41
N VAL A 52 2.79 -17.62 27.53
CA VAL A 52 1.32 -17.66 27.34
C VAL A 52 0.93 -16.93 26.06
N PHE A 53 0.20 -17.60 25.15
CA PHE A 53 -0.16 -17.10 23.81
C PHE A 53 -1.69 -17.09 23.55
N GLY A 54 -2.46 -16.69 24.56
CA GLY A 54 -3.92 -16.52 24.43
C GLY A 54 -4.32 -15.27 23.64
N TYR A 55 -5.63 -14.96 23.67
CA TYR A 55 -6.18 -13.75 23.08
C TYR A 55 -5.46 -12.49 23.56
N ALA A 56 -5.16 -11.60 22.62
CA ALA A 56 -4.45 -10.36 22.87
C ALA A 56 -5.27 -9.16 22.39
N VAL A 57 -5.10 -8.05 23.09
CA VAL A 57 -5.44 -6.71 22.62
C VAL A 57 -4.16 -6.00 22.17
N PRO A 58 -4.23 -4.95 21.33
CA PRO A 58 -3.07 -4.13 21.02
C PRO A 58 -2.35 -3.66 22.30
N HIS A 59 -1.02 -3.69 22.28
CA HIS A 59 -0.21 -3.23 23.41
C HIS A 59 -0.28 -1.70 23.52
N ASP A 60 -0.25 -1.19 24.75
CA ASP A 60 -0.12 0.24 25.03
C ASP A 60 1.05 0.84 24.24
N GLY A 61 0.84 2.01 23.64
CA GLY A 61 1.86 2.71 22.85
C GLY A 61 1.82 2.39 21.35
N LEU A 62 1.05 1.39 20.88
CA LEU A 62 0.97 1.08 19.44
C LEU A 62 0.36 2.24 18.65
N ILE A 63 -0.82 2.70 19.07
CA ILE A 63 -1.53 3.80 18.41
C ILE A 63 -0.70 5.09 18.48
N GLU A 64 -0.13 5.39 19.64
CA GLU A 64 0.73 6.55 19.84
C GLU A 64 1.97 6.52 18.93
N SER A 65 2.55 5.34 18.73
CA SER A 65 3.70 5.17 17.82
C SER A 65 3.31 5.40 16.35
N ILE A 66 2.13 4.94 15.93
CA ILE A 66 1.61 5.18 14.58
C ILE A 66 1.32 6.67 14.37
N LEU A 67 0.64 7.32 15.32
CA LEU A 67 0.34 8.75 15.25
C LEU A 67 1.63 9.59 15.25
N ASP A 68 2.62 9.22 16.06
CA ASP A 68 3.93 9.87 16.06
C ASP A 68 4.68 9.67 14.74
N TYR A 69 4.63 8.48 14.17
CA TYR A 69 5.17 8.18 12.84
C TYR A 69 4.51 9.06 11.77
N LEU A 70 3.18 9.07 11.68
CA LEU A 70 2.44 9.90 10.73
C LEU A 70 2.80 11.39 10.85
N ARG A 71 2.87 11.90 12.08
CA ARG A 71 3.25 13.29 12.35
C ARG A 71 4.69 13.59 11.98
N LYS A 72 5.64 12.74 12.36
CA LYS A 72 7.08 13.00 12.15
C LYS A 72 7.49 12.77 10.71
N ARG A 73 7.09 11.63 10.14
CA ARG A 73 7.47 11.16 8.80
C ARG A 73 6.68 11.88 7.72
N HIS A 74 5.36 11.91 7.86
CA HIS A 74 4.44 12.36 6.81
C HIS A 74 3.83 13.74 7.06
N LYS A 75 4.08 14.35 8.22
CA LYS A 75 3.51 15.66 8.61
C LYS A 75 1.97 15.65 8.63
N VAL A 76 1.39 14.48 8.93
CA VAL A 76 -0.06 14.27 9.04
C VAL A 76 -0.46 14.28 10.51
N SER A 77 -1.54 14.98 10.83
CA SER A 77 -2.22 14.85 12.12
C SER A 77 -3.44 13.96 11.90
N SER A 78 -3.54 12.88 12.66
CA SER A 78 -4.64 11.92 12.63
C SER A 78 -5.09 11.61 14.07
N SER A 79 -6.25 11.01 14.25
CA SER A 79 -6.76 10.57 15.54
C SER A 79 -6.82 9.04 15.67
N PRO A 80 -6.84 8.50 16.90
CA PRO A 80 -6.92 7.05 17.13
C PRO A 80 -8.09 6.35 16.41
N ASP A 81 -9.23 7.02 16.25
CA ASP A 81 -10.44 6.48 15.63
C ASP A 81 -10.35 6.37 14.10
N GLU A 82 -9.38 7.04 13.47
CA GLU A 82 -9.08 6.91 12.04
C GLU A 82 -8.17 5.72 11.74
N ILE A 83 -7.57 5.08 12.76
CA ILE A 83 -6.65 3.96 12.59
C ILE A 83 -7.40 2.63 12.67
N VAL A 84 -7.36 1.87 11.58
CA VAL A 84 -7.95 0.52 11.50
C VAL A 84 -6.84 -0.52 11.35
N HIS A 85 -6.70 -1.40 12.34
CA HIS A 85 -5.74 -2.51 12.28
C HIS A 85 -6.28 -3.69 11.48
N LEU A 86 -5.50 -4.14 10.50
CA LEU A 86 -5.82 -5.31 9.68
C LEU A 86 -4.62 -6.26 9.63
N GLY A 87 -4.88 -7.53 9.33
CA GLY A 87 -3.84 -8.57 9.23
C GLY A 87 -2.95 -8.49 7.97
N GLY A 88 -2.98 -7.36 7.26
CA GLY A 88 -2.23 -7.11 6.03
C GLY A 88 -2.98 -6.20 5.05
N LEU A 89 -2.24 -5.62 4.10
CA LEU A 89 -2.78 -4.62 3.17
C LEU A 89 -3.58 -5.23 2.01
N VAL A 90 -3.25 -6.44 1.57
CA VAL A 90 -4.06 -7.15 0.55
C VAL A 90 -5.48 -7.45 1.06
N PRO A 91 -5.67 -7.97 2.28
CA PRO A 91 -6.99 -8.00 2.92
C PRO A 91 -7.66 -6.63 3.02
N ALA A 92 -6.90 -5.56 3.28
CA ALA A 92 -7.44 -4.21 3.34
C ALA A 92 -7.99 -3.71 2.00
N LEU A 93 -7.29 -3.97 0.88
CA LEU A 93 -7.79 -3.69 -0.47
C LEU A 93 -9.13 -4.39 -0.73
N SER A 94 -9.23 -5.67 -0.38
CA SER A 94 -10.47 -6.45 -0.52
C SER A 94 -11.59 -5.91 0.36
N LEU A 95 -11.27 -5.56 1.62
CA LEU A 95 -12.24 -4.98 2.56
C LEU A 95 -12.76 -3.63 2.07
N ALA A 96 -11.88 -2.74 1.58
CA ALA A 96 -12.27 -1.47 0.99
C ALA A 96 -13.19 -1.68 -0.22
N CYS A 97 -12.88 -2.64 -1.09
CA CYS A 97 -13.76 -2.99 -2.21
C CYS A 97 -15.17 -3.37 -1.76
N ARG A 98 -15.28 -4.25 -0.75
CA ARG A 98 -16.57 -4.70 -0.22
C ARG A 98 -17.34 -3.65 0.58
N ALA A 99 -16.64 -2.70 1.19
CA ALA A 99 -17.25 -1.66 2.02
C ALA A 99 -17.86 -0.53 1.18
N PHE A 100 -17.29 -0.26 -0.01
CA PHE A 100 -17.60 0.93 -0.80
C PHE A 100 -18.17 0.64 -2.20
N ALA A 101 -18.36 -0.62 -2.55
CA ALA A 101 -19.02 -1.03 -3.78
C ALA A 101 -19.96 -2.22 -3.54
N GLY A 102 -21.10 -2.21 -4.21
CA GLY A 102 -22.11 -3.25 -4.21
C GLY A 102 -22.07 -4.17 -5.43
N GLU A 103 -23.04 -5.06 -5.50
CA GLU A 103 -23.24 -5.94 -6.67
C GLU A 103 -23.36 -5.11 -7.96
N ASP A 104 -22.81 -5.61 -9.06
CA ASP A 104 -22.72 -4.96 -10.37
C ASP A 104 -21.90 -3.65 -10.45
N GLU A 105 -21.29 -3.22 -9.34
CA GLU A 105 -20.37 -2.09 -9.32
C GLU A 105 -18.92 -2.52 -9.64
N SER A 106 -18.08 -1.53 -9.92
CA SER A 106 -16.75 -1.76 -10.46
C SER A 106 -15.67 -0.94 -9.78
N VAL A 107 -14.48 -1.52 -9.85
CA VAL A 107 -13.22 -0.95 -9.38
C VAL A 107 -12.40 -0.53 -10.59
N LEU A 108 -11.75 0.62 -10.51
CA LEU A 108 -10.84 1.15 -11.52
C LEU A 108 -9.42 1.15 -10.94
N THR A 109 -8.43 0.76 -11.76
CA THR A 109 -7.02 0.92 -11.44
C THR A 109 -6.20 1.12 -12.71
N CYS A 110 -4.90 1.39 -12.57
CA CYS A 110 -3.98 1.51 -13.69
C CYS A 110 -3.01 0.33 -13.77
N THR A 111 -2.61 -0.04 -14.99
CA THR A 111 -1.70 -1.17 -15.25
C THR A 111 -0.42 -0.74 -15.98
N PRO A 112 0.73 -1.40 -15.75
CA PRO A 112 0.93 -2.56 -14.89
C PRO A 112 0.89 -2.19 -13.40
N ILE A 113 0.48 -3.13 -12.55
CA ILE A 113 0.39 -2.95 -11.09
C ILE A 113 0.63 -4.28 -10.37
N TYR A 114 0.92 -4.21 -9.07
CA TYR A 114 1.05 -5.37 -8.18
C TYR A 114 -0.15 -6.35 -8.33
N PRO A 115 0.08 -7.65 -8.62
CA PRO A 115 -0.99 -8.57 -9.04
C PRO A 115 -2.24 -8.65 -8.14
N PRO A 116 -2.15 -8.55 -6.80
CA PRO A 116 -3.35 -8.51 -5.96
C PRO A 116 -4.37 -7.43 -6.31
N PHE A 117 -3.96 -6.26 -6.83
CA PHE A 117 -4.89 -5.24 -7.33
C PHE A 117 -5.77 -5.76 -8.48
N LEU A 118 -5.24 -6.70 -9.26
CA LEU A 118 -5.95 -7.33 -10.38
C LEU A 118 -6.85 -8.50 -9.94
N HIS A 119 -6.90 -8.81 -8.65
CA HIS A 119 -7.62 -9.98 -8.13
C HIS A 119 -8.60 -9.64 -7.01
N VAL A 120 -8.37 -8.58 -6.23
CA VAL A 120 -9.23 -8.19 -5.09
C VAL A 120 -10.69 -7.93 -5.47
N HIS A 121 -10.97 -7.51 -6.70
CA HIS A 121 -12.34 -7.35 -7.21
C HIS A 121 -13.13 -8.67 -7.18
N ARG A 122 -12.47 -9.81 -7.42
CA ARG A 122 -13.11 -11.13 -7.44
C ARG A 122 -13.55 -11.54 -6.05
N ASP A 123 -12.71 -11.27 -5.05
CA ASP A 123 -13.05 -11.51 -3.66
C ASP A 123 -14.25 -10.66 -3.22
N ALA A 124 -14.45 -9.50 -3.84
CA ALA A 124 -15.58 -8.62 -3.57
C ALA A 124 -16.80 -8.84 -4.49
N ASN A 125 -16.75 -9.81 -5.42
CA ASN A 125 -17.76 -10.02 -6.47
C ASN A 125 -18.05 -8.76 -7.33
N LEU A 126 -17.01 -7.98 -7.62
CA LEU A 126 -17.08 -6.75 -8.43
C LEU A 126 -16.48 -6.97 -9.82
N SER A 127 -16.71 -6.02 -10.71
CA SER A 127 -15.96 -5.92 -11.97
C SER A 127 -14.69 -5.07 -11.81
N LEU A 128 -13.67 -5.32 -12.64
CA LEU A 128 -12.45 -4.54 -12.69
C LEU A 128 -12.27 -3.91 -14.08
N THR A 129 -12.08 -2.59 -14.10
CA THR A 129 -11.63 -1.86 -15.28
C THR A 129 -10.19 -1.40 -15.06
N THR A 130 -9.35 -1.52 -16.09
CA THR A 130 -7.94 -1.12 -16.03
C THR A 130 -7.61 -0.16 -17.16
N VAL A 131 -6.85 0.88 -16.84
CA VAL A 131 -6.29 1.83 -17.83
C VAL A 131 -4.77 1.70 -17.83
N PRO A 132 -4.09 1.63 -18.98
CA PRO A 132 -2.63 1.58 -18.99
C PRO A 132 -2.02 2.90 -18.47
N TYR A 133 -0.96 2.81 -17.68
CA TYR A 133 -0.03 3.92 -17.53
C TYR A 133 0.63 4.20 -18.88
N ILE A 134 0.92 5.47 -19.14
CA ILE A 134 1.59 5.91 -20.36
C ILE A 134 2.94 6.51 -20.04
N MET A 135 3.87 6.38 -20.98
CA MET A 135 5.18 7.01 -20.89
C MET A 135 5.10 8.41 -21.49
N SER A 136 5.38 9.44 -20.69
CA SER A 136 5.49 10.82 -21.12
C SER A 136 6.84 11.38 -20.69
N GLU A 137 7.61 11.93 -21.63
CA GLU A 137 8.92 12.54 -21.35
C GLU A 137 9.89 11.64 -20.54
N GLY A 138 9.83 10.33 -20.80
CA GLY A 138 10.67 9.33 -20.12
C GLY A 138 10.22 8.95 -18.70
N THR A 139 9.03 9.39 -18.27
CA THR A 139 8.44 9.04 -16.98
C THR A 139 7.05 8.43 -17.17
N TRP A 140 6.72 7.42 -16.37
CA TRP A 140 5.36 6.86 -16.34
C TRP A 140 4.38 7.81 -15.65
N THR A 141 3.24 8.04 -16.28
CA THR A 141 2.14 8.88 -15.76
C THR A 141 0.78 8.29 -16.15
N PHE A 142 -0.30 8.87 -15.63
CA PHE A 142 -1.66 8.45 -15.90
C PHE A 142 -2.09 8.84 -17.33
N ASP A 143 -2.79 7.93 -18.01
CA ASP A 143 -3.58 8.30 -19.20
C ASP A 143 -4.90 8.92 -18.75
N TRP A 144 -4.90 10.23 -18.53
CA TRP A 144 -6.09 10.95 -18.05
C TRP A 144 -7.27 10.84 -19.00
N ALA A 145 -7.03 10.83 -20.32
CA ALA A 145 -8.10 10.66 -21.30
C ALA A 145 -8.69 9.25 -21.25
N GLY A 146 -7.83 8.24 -21.13
CA GLY A 146 -8.24 6.85 -20.93
C GLY A 146 -9.02 6.66 -19.62
N LEU A 147 -8.59 7.30 -18.53
CA LEU A 147 -9.30 7.30 -17.25
C LEU A 147 -10.70 7.91 -17.36
N GLU A 148 -10.84 9.08 -17.98
CA GLU A 148 -12.14 9.72 -18.19
C GLU A 148 -13.08 8.85 -19.04
N GLN A 149 -12.55 8.13 -20.04
CA GLN A 149 -13.35 7.20 -20.87
C GLN A 149 -13.73 5.91 -20.14
N ALA A 150 -12.92 5.46 -19.19
CA ALA A 150 -13.11 4.21 -18.47
C ALA A 150 -14.15 4.30 -17.36
N VAL A 151 -14.42 5.51 -16.85
CA VAL A 151 -15.42 5.72 -15.80
C VAL A 151 -16.82 5.50 -16.35
N THR A 152 -17.61 4.72 -15.61
CA THR A 152 -19.04 4.51 -15.86
C THR A 152 -19.82 4.82 -14.58
N PRO A 153 -21.16 4.93 -14.63
CA PRO A 153 -21.98 5.12 -13.43
C PRO A 153 -21.79 4.03 -12.35
N SER A 154 -21.33 2.84 -12.74
CA SER A 154 -21.05 1.72 -11.82
C SER A 154 -19.64 1.74 -11.25
N THR A 155 -18.75 2.63 -11.70
CA THR A 155 -17.40 2.77 -11.14
C THR A 155 -17.50 3.48 -9.79
N LYS A 156 -16.98 2.87 -8.73
CA LYS A 156 -17.06 3.41 -7.36
C LYS A 156 -15.73 3.59 -6.66
N ILE A 157 -14.70 2.85 -7.07
CA ILE A 157 -13.45 2.81 -6.34
C ILE A 157 -12.30 2.97 -7.31
N PHE A 158 -11.32 3.80 -6.96
CA PHE A 158 -10.02 3.86 -7.61
C PHE A 158 -8.96 3.26 -6.69
N LEU A 159 -8.28 2.21 -7.14
CA LEU A 159 -7.15 1.62 -6.42
C LEU A 159 -5.83 2.19 -6.96
N LEU A 160 -5.04 2.79 -6.08
CA LEU A 160 -3.73 3.38 -6.35
C LEU A 160 -2.64 2.63 -5.58
N SER A 161 -1.47 2.44 -6.22
CA SER A 161 -0.22 2.08 -5.54
C SER A 161 0.73 3.28 -5.64
N ASN A 162 1.17 3.82 -4.50
CA ASN A 162 1.99 5.02 -4.42
C ASN A 162 2.97 4.97 -3.21
N PRO A 163 4.27 4.72 -3.38
CA PRO A 163 4.98 4.54 -4.64
C PRO A 163 4.49 3.32 -5.44
N GLN A 164 4.49 3.48 -6.76
CA GLN A 164 3.90 2.53 -7.69
C GLN A 164 4.78 1.29 -7.86
N ASN A 165 4.21 0.12 -7.59
CA ASN A 165 4.79 -1.19 -7.91
C ASN A 165 4.09 -1.76 -9.16
N PRO A 166 4.79 -2.07 -10.27
CA PRO A 166 6.23 -2.31 -10.39
C PRO A 166 7.06 -1.18 -11.03
N LEU A 167 6.45 -0.04 -11.38
CA LEU A 167 7.11 1.02 -12.14
C LEU A 167 8.13 1.82 -11.33
N ALA A 168 8.17 1.62 -10.01
CA ALA A 168 8.97 2.38 -9.04
C ALA A 168 8.71 3.90 -9.13
N ARG A 169 7.47 4.28 -9.48
CA ARG A 169 7.09 5.67 -9.65
C ARG A 169 6.62 6.25 -8.32
N VAL A 170 7.30 7.29 -7.85
CA VAL A 170 6.77 8.17 -6.79
C VAL A 170 5.99 9.29 -7.47
N PHE A 171 4.67 9.28 -7.34
CA PHE A 171 3.84 10.33 -7.96
C PHE A 171 4.05 11.66 -7.25
N LEU A 172 4.07 12.75 -8.03
CA LEU A 172 4.21 14.09 -7.49
C LEU A 172 2.91 14.52 -6.79
N GLU A 173 3.03 15.51 -5.88
CA GLU A 173 1.88 16.10 -5.20
C GLU A 173 0.78 16.55 -6.17
N GLU A 174 1.14 17.20 -7.27
CA GLU A 174 0.19 17.63 -8.29
C GLU A 174 -0.56 16.45 -8.94
N GLU A 175 0.14 15.34 -9.22
CA GLU A 175 -0.47 14.15 -9.81
C GLU A 175 -1.47 13.50 -8.84
N ILE A 176 -1.13 13.45 -7.55
CA ILE A 176 -2.03 12.93 -6.50
C ILE A 176 -3.24 13.86 -6.31
N ARG A 177 -3.04 15.18 -6.33
CA ARG A 177 -4.14 16.16 -6.27
C ARG A 177 -5.06 16.06 -7.49
N GLN A 178 -4.49 15.89 -8.68
CA GLN A 178 -5.26 15.70 -9.91
C GLN A 178 -6.07 14.40 -9.86
N LEU A 179 -5.49 13.31 -9.35
CA LEU A 179 -6.19 12.05 -9.15
C LEU A 179 -7.31 12.17 -8.11
N ALA A 180 -7.07 12.86 -7.00
CA ALA A 180 -8.08 13.11 -5.98
C ALA A 180 -9.26 13.91 -6.55
N ALA A 181 -8.98 14.98 -7.31
CA ALA A 181 -9.99 15.76 -8.01
C ALA A 181 -10.76 14.93 -9.05
N PHE A 182 -10.09 14.02 -9.76
CA PHE A 182 -10.75 13.06 -10.64
C PHE A 182 -11.70 12.14 -9.86
N CYS A 183 -11.26 11.57 -8.74
CA CYS A 183 -12.09 10.73 -7.88
C CYS A 183 -13.31 11.51 -7.35
N GLU A 184 -13.12 12.76 -6.92
CA GLU A 184 -14.22 13.60 -6.44
C GLU A 184 -15.26 13.89 -7.54
N ARG A 185 -14.82 14.31 -8.73
CA ARG A 185 -15.73 14.61 -9.87
C ARG A 185 -16.62 13.42 -10.24
N HIS A 186 -16.07 12.21 -10.13
CA HIS A 186 -16.74 10.97 -10.48
C HIS A 186 -17.35 10.23 -9.28
N ASN A 187 -17.33 10.85 -8.10
CA ASN A 187 -17.81 10.29 -6.85
C ASN A 187 -17.22 8.89 -6.54
N LEU A 188 -15.91 8.76 -6.72
CA LEU A 188 -15.13 7.56 -6.41
C LEU A 188 -14.51 7.67 -5.01
N ILE A 189 -14.33 6.52 -4.37
CA ILE A 189 -13.45 6.32 -3.22
C ILE A 189 -12.04 6.06 -3.72
N LEU A 190 -11.07 6.82 -3.22
CA LEU A 190 -9.65 6.59 -3.48
C LEU A 190 -9.07 5.67 -2.40
N VAL A 191 -8.51 4.54 -2.82
CA VAL A 191 -7.73 3.65 -1.95
C VAL A 191 -6.27 3.74 -2.36
N SER A 192 -5.44 4.39 -1.53
CA SER A 192 -4.01 4.61 -1.77
C SER A 192 -3.19 3.61 -0.96
N ASP A 193 -2.61 2.61 -1.62
CA ASP A 193 -1.61 1.72 -1.02
C ASP A 193 -0.24 2.38 -1.03
N GLU A 194 0.25 2.70 0.16
CA GLU A 194 1.48 3.44 0.38
C GLU A 194 2.54 2.62 1.13
N ILE A 195 2.46 1.29 1.06
CA ILE A 195 3.39 0.37 1.76
C ILE A 195 4.87 0.62 1.43
N HIS A 196 5.16 1.23 0.26
CA HIS A 196 6.52 1.51 -0.20
C HIS A 196 6.98 2.95 0.11
N CYS A 197 6.21 3.75 0.86
CA CYS A 197 6.50 5.18 1.10
C CYS A 197 7.83 5.45 1.83
N ASP A 198 8.33 4.48 2.60
CA ASP A 198 9.63 4.55 3.28
C ASP A 198 10.82 4.01 2.46
N LEU A 199 10.56 3.53 1.24
CA LEU A 199 11.59 2.92 0.36
C LEU A 199 11.99 3.84 -0.81
N ILE A 200 11.73 5.14 -0.70
CA ILE A 200 12.16 6.13 -1.69
C ILE A 200 13.67 6.37 -1.54
N LEU A 201 14.43 6.04 -2.59
CA LEU A 201 15.90 6.07 -2.56
C LEU A 201 16.48 7.49 -2.53
N ASP A 202 15.83 8.44 -3.21
CA ASP A 202 16.24 9.85 -3.27
C ASP A 202 15.03 10.75 -2.97
N GLU A 203 14.67 10.78 -1.69
CA GLU A 203 13.52 11.54 -1.21
C GLU A 203 13.73 13.07 -1.29
N ALA A 204 14.98 13.53 -1.24
CA ALA A 204 15.31 14.94 -1.44
C ALA A 204 14.93 15.41 -2.85
N ARG A 205 15.09 14.53 -3.86
CA ARG A 205 14.70 14.80 -5.23
C ARG A 205 13.22 14.55 -5.49
N THR A 206 12.67 13.46 -4.98
CA THR A 206 11.27 13.06 -5.22
C THR A 206 10.59 12.70 -3.90
N PRO A 207 10.10 13.69 -3.14
CA PRO A 207 9.47 13.42 -1.85
C PRO A 207 8.15 12.67 -2.02
N HIS A 208 7.84 11.76 -1.09
CA HIS A 208 6.53 11.14 -1.04
C HIS A 208 5.44 12.17 -0.75
N PHE A 209 4.37 12.16 -1.53
CA PHE A 209 3.13 12.84 -1.17
C PHE A 209 2.08 11.79 -0.83
N THR A 210 1.82 11.62 0.48
CA THR A 210 0.76 10.74 0.97
C THR A 210 -0.62 11.32 0.68
N ALA A 211 -1.58 10.45 0.33
CA ALA A 211 -2.98 10.83 0.15
C ALA A 211 -3.60 11.39 1.44
N LEU A 212 -3.04 11.09 2.62
CA LEU A 212 -3.46 11.68 3.90
C LEU A 212 -3.21 13.20 4.01
N ARG A 213 -2.41 13.78 3.10
CA ARG A 213 -2.17 15.23 3.03
C ARG A 213 -3.10 15.95 2.04
N LEU A 214 -4.05 15.23 1.43
CA LEU A 214 -5.09 15.86 0.63
C LEU A 214 -5.95 16.80 1.50
N PRO A 215 -6.57 17.83 0.91
CA PRO A 215 -7.46 18.73 1.64
C PRO A 215 -8.60 17.98 2.35
N GLU A 216 -9.13 18.57 3.42
CA GLU A 216 -10.17 17.97 4.27
C GLU A 216 -11.41 17.49 3.47
N SER A 217 -11.73 18.15 2.35
CA SER A 217 -12.82 17.78 1.45
C SER A 217 -12.68 16.38 0.81
N TYR A 218 -11.48 15.80 0.82
CA TYR A 218 -11.21 14.47 0.29
C TYR A 218 -11.16 13.38 1.37
N THR A 219 -11.18 13.74 2.66
CA THR A 219 -10.98 12.80 3.78
C THR A 219 -12.05 11.71 3.79
N ASP A 220 -13.32 12.09 3.62
CA ASP A 220 -14.47 11.17 3.63
C ASP A 220 -14.48 10.17 2.46
N ARG A 221 -13.60 10.34 1.47
CA ARG A 221 -13.49 9.49 0.29
C ARG A 221 -12.12 8.86 0.09
N THR A 222 -11.22 8.98 1.07
CA THR A 222 -9.84 8.50 0.94
C THR A 222 -9.52 7.47 2.01
N ILE A 223 -8.96 6.35 1.60
CA ILE A 223 -8.43 5.32 2.47
C ILE A 223 -6.95 5.16 2.12
N THR A 224 -6.08 5.34 3.10
CA THR A 224 -4.63 5.12 2.92
C THR A 224 -4.23 3.85 3.65
N LEU A 225 -3.50 2.98 2.94
CA LEU A 225 -2.93 1.75 3.50
C LEU A 225 -1.43 1.98 3.72
N LEU A 226 -0.97 1.76 4.95
CA LEU A 226 0.42 1.95 5.39
C LEU A 226 0.97 0.67 6.02
#